data_AF-A0A0W0YPX5-F1
#
_entry.id   AF-A0A0W0YPX5-F1
#
_cell.length_a   1.000
_cell.length_b   1.000
_cell.length_c   1.000
_cell.angle_alpha   90.00
_cell.angle_beta   90.00
_cell.angle_gamma   90.00
#
_symmetry.space_group_name_H-M   'P 1'
#
loop_
_entity.id
_entity.type
_entity.pdbx_description
1 polymer ?
#
loop_
_entity_poly.entity_id
_entity_poly.type
_entity_poly.pdbx_seq_one_letter_code
_entity_poly.pdbx_strand_id
1 'polypeptide(L)'
;MNTKQDKSLQIQLITLCEEKITTLPAGEIKYYLFILLHSIKEKIHQIPKKFLETLLSFVDNPDKPHQNSSSNLNFFNELIEQYNTLQTIAQLNTFSIQFKIILLHVVGALASLLCSIAGGLLGGLVSIIRGAWNYEPFKGLGIGLVTGYWLGAILGFRDPKKLFKDEFLRQIEFGLNGLYRCMENLQQTITPNHSENKSFKHYLNEEKILQQCFENNIQRFEQFLEENITYEINSFKAGFIGGSSLHGYLGHHFYIVIKIEKSEFLFEFTQAPADTGEKPDQQELRTVKGRKIIEMLALHNKLQETMPCTVGHVLKSMKPGDNDCQTFINKVLLGTNQPATTLSRYNDMNSVGSMIGFFIKNSVLSPRFF
;
A
#
# COMPACT_ATOMS: atom_id res chain seq x y z
N MET A 1 -4.73 -33.36 -22.72
CA MET A 1 -3.93 -32.91 -21.56
C MET A 1 -4.85 -32.71 -20.37
N ASN A 2 -4.50 -33.28 -19.22
CA ASN A 2 -5.42 -33.49 -18.09
C ASN A 2 -5.56 -32.22 -17.24
N THR A 3 -6.53 -31.37 -17.56
CA THR A 3 -6.76 -30.04 -16.95
C THR A 3 -6.94 -30.08 -15.42
N LYS A 4 -7.41 -31.20 -14.86
CA LYS A 4 -7.51 -31.39 -13.40
C LYS A 4 -6.15 -31.56 -12.72
N GLN A 5 -5.21 -32.25 -13.36
CA GLN A 5 -3.88 -32.50 -12.81
C GLN A 5 -3.02 -31.23 -12.83
N ASP A 6 -3.15 -30.40 -13.87
CA ASP A 6 -2.46 -29.12 -13.99
C ASP A 6 -2.95 -28.11 -12.93
N LYS A 7 -4.27 -28.02 -12.72
CA LYS A 7 -4.86 -27.18 -11.66
C LYS A 7 -4.37 -27.58 -10.26
N SER A 8 -4.33 -28.89 -9.98
CA SER A 8 -3.85 -29.41 -8.68
C SER A 8 -2.42 -28.97 -8.40
N LEU A 9 -1.55 -29.06 -9.42
CA LEU A 9 -0.15 -28.70 -9.29
C LEU A 9 0.07 -27.18 -9.18
N GLN A 10 -0.74 -26.37 -9.86
CA GLN A 10 -0.73 -24.91 -9.67
C GLN A 10 -1.14 -24.51 -8.25
N ILE A 11 -2.14 -25.19 -7.65
CA ILE A 11 -2.54 -24.94 -6.26
C ILE A 11 -1.39 -25.28 -5.31
N GLN A 12 -0.70 -26.41 -5.51
CA GLN A 12 0.48 -26.77 -4.72
C GLN A 12 1.59 -25.73 -4.83
N LEU A 13 1.86 -25.22 -6.03
CA LEU A 13 2.85 -24.15 -6.24
C LEU A 13 2.44 -22.84 -5.54
N ILE A 14 1.14 -22.50 -5.53
CA ILE A 14 0.64 -21.34 -4.79
C ILE A 14 0.87 -21.50 -3.29
N THR A 15 0.49 -22.65 -2.71
CA THR A 15 0.70 -22.92 -1.29
C THR A 15 2.19 -22.85 -0.92
N LEU A 16 3.06 -23.44 -1.75
CA LEU A 16 4.50 -23.40 -1.53
C LEU A 16 5.06 -21.96 -1.62
N CYS A 17 4.56 -21.15 -2.57
CA CYS A 17 4.90 -19.73 -2.63
C CYS A 17 4.41 -18.98 -1.38
N GLU A 18 3.18 -19.22 -0.92
CA GLU A 18 2.64 -18.60 0.31
C GLU A 18 3.55 -18.91 1.51
N GLU A 19 3.94 -20.17 1.69
CA GLU A 19 4.86 -20.60 2.75
C GLU A 19 6.23 -19.91 2.65
N LYS A 20 6.83 -19.90 1.46
CA LYS A 20 8.14 -19.25 1.22
C LYS A 20 8.10 -17.74 1.42
N ILE A 21 7.01 -17.07 1.06
CA ILE A 21 6.87 -15.63 1.35
C ILE A 21 6.86 -15.39 2.85
N THR A 22 6.26 -16.26 3.66
CA THR A 22 6.25 -16.08 5.12
C THR A 22 7.63 -16.22 5.75
N THR A 23 8.53 -17.02 5.16
CA THR A 23 9.89 -17.22 5.69
C THR A 23 10.84 -16.07 5.37
N LEU A 24 10.53 -15.23 4.38
CA LEU A 24 11.34 -14.06 4.05
C LEU A 24 11.52 -13.12 5.26
N PRO A 25 12.57 -12.29 5.29
CA PRO A 25 12.69 -11.21 6.28
C PRO A 25 11.54 -10.20 6.16
N ALA A 26 11.22 -9.50 7.26
CA ALA A 26 10.21 -8.46 7.24
C ALA A 26 10.56 -7.35 6.21
N GLY A 27 9.57 -6.93 5.42
CA GLY A 27 9.81 -5.98 4.33
C GLY A 27 8.64 -5.74 3.41
N GLU A 28 8.68 -4.60 2.71
CA GLU A 28 7.65 -4.21 1.73
C GLU A 28 7.51 -5.22 0.57
N ILE A 29 8.58 -5.97 0.24
CA ILE A 29 8.53 -6.97 -0.84
C ILE A 29 7.46 -8.04 -0.58
N LYS A 30 7.27 -8.46 0.68
CA LYS A 30 6.23 -9.42 1.07
C LYS A 30 4.83 -8.91 0.74
N TYR A 31 4.57 -7.62 0.97
CA TYR A 31 3.29 -7.01 0.63
C TYR A 31 2.97 -7.24 -0.85
N TYR A 32 3.88 -6.89 -1.77
CA TYR A 32 3.62 -7.06 -3.19
C TYR A 32 3.59 -8.54 -3.64
N LEU A 33 4.38 -9.42 -3.01
CA LEU A 33 4.32 -10.85 -3.25
C LEU A 33 2.97 -11.46 -2.85
N PHE A 34 2.44 -11.11 -1.67
CA PHE A 34 1.11 -11.56 -1.24
C PHE A 34 0.00 -11.02 -2.14
N ILE A 35 0.08 -9.74 -2.55
CA ILE A 35 -0.85 -9.15 -3.51
C ILE A 35 -0.84 -9.92 -4.83
N LEU A 36 0.34 -10.20 -5.38
CA LEU A 36 0.51 -10.93 -6.63
C LEU A 36 -0.10 -12.33 -6.52
N LEU A 37 0.20 -13.04 -5.44
CA LEU A 37 -0.26 -14.41 -5.22
C LEU A 37 -1.77 -14.49 -5.00
N HIS A 38 -2.34 -13.56 -4.24
CA HIS A 38 -3.79 -13.45 -4.03
C HIS A 38 -4.52 -13.22 -5.36
N SER A 39 -4.00 -12.31 -6.19
CA SER A 39 -4.56 -12.01 -7.52
C SER A 39 -4.58 -13.25 -8.43
N ILE A 40 -3.52 -14.07 -8.37
CA ILE A 40 -3.43 -15.33 -9.13
C ILE A 40 -4.40 -16.38 -8.57
N LYS A 41 -4.54 -16.49 -7.25
CA LYS A 41 -5.41 -17.47 -6.60
C LYS A 41 -6.87 -17.36 -7.05
N GLU A 42 -7.37 -16.14 -7.19
CA GLU A 42 -8.73 -15.88 -7.67
C GLU A 42 -8.94 -16.24 -9.15
N LYS A 43 -7.88 -16.18 -9.97
CA LYS A 43 -7.93 -16.36 -11.42
C LYS A 43 -6.85 -17.32 -11.94
N ILE A 44 -6.65 -18.42 -11.23
CA ILE A 44 -5.53 -19.37 -11.46
C ILE A 44 -5.44 -19.87 -12.91
N HIS A 45 -6.58 -20.01 -13.57
CA HIS A 45 -6.70 -20.46 -14.95
C HIS A 45 -6.16 -19.47 -16.00
N GLN A 46 -5.96 -18.21 -15.63
CA GLN A 46 -5.47 -17.16 -16.53
C GLN A 46 -3.94 -17.06 -16.55
N ILE A 47 -3.23 -17.81 -15.70
CA ILE A 47 -1.77 -17.79 -15.60
C ILE A 47 -1.15 -19.12 -16.01
N PRO A 48 -0.11 -19.10 -16.86
CA PRO A 48 0.68 -20.29 -17.13
C PRO A 48 1.38 -20.79 -15.87
N LYS A 49 1.41 -22.11 -15.67
CA LYS A 49 2.19 -22.77 -14.61
C LYS A 49 3.64 -22.23 -14.50
N LYS A 50 4.29 -21.98 -15.63
CA LYS A 50 5.66 -21.42 -15.70
C LYS A 50 5.82 -20.09 -14.93
N PHE A 51 4.77 -19.28 -14.85
CA PHE A 51 4.79 -18.05 -14.05
C PHE A 51 4.96 -18.37 -12.56
N LEU A 52 4.21 -19.34 -12.03
CA LEU A 52 4.29 -19.75 -10.62
C LEU A 52 5.64 -20.38 -10.29
N GLU A 53 6.20 -21.18 -11.21
CA GLU A 53 7.55 -21.74 -11.06
C GLU A 53 8.62 -20.63 -11.03
N THR A 54 8.49 -19.62 -11.90
CA THR A 54 9.40 -18.47 -11.92
C THR A 54 9.24 -17.60 -10.66
N LEU A 55 8.00 -17.42 -10.19
CA LEU A 55 7.72 -16.66 -8.96
C LEU A 55 8.30 -17.37 -7.75
N LEU A 56 8.17 -18.69 -7.66
CA LEU A 56 8.78 -19.48 -6.59
C LEU A 56 10.30 -19.32 -6.59
N SER A 57 10.95 -19.42 -7.76
CA SER A 57 12.39 -19.18 -7.90
C SER A 57 12.78 -17.75 -7.48
N PHE A 58 11.94 -16.76 -7.77
CA PHE A 58 12.13 -15.38 -7.33
C PHE A 58 12.03 -15.24 -5.81
N VAL A 59 11.11 -15.95 -5.15
CA VAL A 59 10.95 -15.93 -3.69
C VAL A 59 12.06 -16.71 -2.98
N ASP A 60 12.61 -17.76 -3.60
CA ASP A 60 13.71 -18.56 -3.04
C ASP A 60 15.07 -17.82 -3.06
N ASN A 61 15.24 -16.83 -3.93
CA ASN A 61 16.52 -16.13 -4.09
C ASN A 61 16.88 -15.13 -2.96
N PRO A 62 15.95 -14.32 -2.42
CA PRO A 62 16.22 -13.37 -1.34
C PRO A 62 16.83 -13.95 -0.05
N ASP A 63 16.75 -15.27 0.16
CA ASP A 63 17.28 -15.95 1.35
C ASP A 63 18.79 -16.27 1.28
N LYS A 64 19.50 -15.92 0.20
CA LYS A 64 20.94 -16.19 0.08
C LYS A 64 21.77 -15.11 0.80
N PRO A 65 22.55 -15.46 1.84
CA PRO A 65 23.46 -14.51 2.50
C PRO A 65 24.63 -14.21 1.55
N HIS A 66 24.69 -13.00 1.01
CA HIS A 66 25.81 -12.59 0.15
C HIS A 66 26.83 -11.75 0.92
N GLN A 67 28.01 -12.33 1.11
CA GLN A 67 29.09 -11.80 1.93
C GLN A 67 30.07 -10.89 1.16
N ASN A 68 29.91 -10.65 -0.16
CA ASN A 68 30.85 -9.85 -0.97
C ASN A 68 30.15 -9.00 -2.07
N SER A 69 30.73 -7.84 -2.41
CA SER A 69 30.17 -6.83 -3.33
C SER A 69 29.95 -7.33 -4.77
N SER A 70 30.84 -8.18 -5.30
CA SER A 70 30.68 -8.80 -6.64
C SER A 70 29.56 -9.85 -6.66
N SER A 71 29.36 -10.57 -5.55
CA SER A 71 28.26 -11.52 -5.38
C SER A 71 26.91 -10.81 -5.34
N ASN A 72 26.86 -9.58 -4.81
CA ASN A 72 25.62 -8.82 -4.73
C ASN A 72 25.13 -8.31 -6.09
N LEU A 73 26.03 -7.88 -6.99
CA LEU A 73 25.66 -7.45 -8.34
C LEU A 73 25.12 -8.62 -9.18
N ASN A 74 25.76 -9.79 -9.11
CA ASN A 74 25.28 -10.99 -9.79
C ASN A 74 23.91 -11.43 -9.27
N PHE A 75 23.70 -11.33 -7.94
CA PHE A 75 22.41 -11.58 -7.31
C PHE A 75 21.31 -10.63 -7.81
N PHE A 76 21.59 -9.32 -7.91
CA PHE A 76 20.63 -8.36 -8.47
C PHE A 76 20.30 -8.64 -9.92
N ASN A 77 21.30 -8.95 -10.73
CA ASN A 77 21.09 -9.29 -12.13
C ASN A 77 20.18 -10.53 -12.27
N GLU A 78 20.38 -11.55 -11.42
CA GLU A 78 19.53 -12.74 -11.38
C GLU A 78 18.09 -12.41 -10.97
N LEU A 79 17.89 -11.58 -9.94
CA LEU A 79 16.55 -11.11 -9.55
C LEU A 79 15.85 -10.29 -10.65
N ILE A 80 16.59 -9.40 -11.31
CA ILE A 80 16.09 -8.60 -12.44
C ILE A 80 15.73 -9.49 -13.62
N GLU A 81 16.53 -10.52 -13.92
CA GLU A 81 16.25 -11.48 -14.98
C GLU A 81 14.99 -12.30 -14.70
N GLN A 82 14.82 -12.78 -13.46
CA GLN A 82 13.61 -13.47 -13.02
C GLN A 82 12.38 -12.55 -13.10
N TYR A 83 12.52 -11.29 -12.69
CA TYR A 83 11.48 -10.27 -12.84
C TYR A 83 11.10 -10.03 -14.31
N ASN A 84 12.08 -9.84 -15.19
CA ASN A 84 11.85 -9.65 -16.62
C ASN A 84 11.17 -10.87 -17.25
N THR A 85 11.51 -12.07 -16.77
CA THR A 85 10.86 -13.32 -17.16
C THR A 85 9.39 -13.35 -16.71
N LEU A 86 9.09 -12.95 -15.47
CA LEU A 86 7.72 -12.81 -14.97
C LEU A 86 6.90 -11.82 -15.82
N GLN A 87 7.46 -10.65 -16.13
CA GLN A 87 6.80 -9.67 -16.99
C GLN A 87 6.53 -10.22 -18.39
N THR A 88 7.48 -10.97 -18.95
CA THR A 88 7.35 -11.57 -20.28
C THR A 88 6.27 -12.65 -20.30
N ILE A 89 6.22 -13.53 -19.29
CA ILE A 89 5.20 -14.57 -19.16
C ILE A 89 3.80 -13.94 -18.96
N ALA A 90 3.71 -12.87 -18.17
CA ALA A 90 2.48 -12.08 -18.01
C ALA A 90 2.11 -11.24 -19.24
N GLN A 91 2.92 -11.29 -20.31
CA GLN A 91 2.78 -10.55 -21.57
C GLN A 91 2.81 -9.02 -21.42
N LEU A 92 3.20 -8.50 -20.26
CA LEU A 92 3.22 -7.07 -19.95
C LEU A 92 4.21 -6.27 -20.82
N ASN A 93 5.23 -6.93 -21.38
CA ASN A 93 6.25 -6.33 -22.23
C ASN A 93 5.96 -6.43 -23.74
N THR A 94 4.80 -6.91 -24.14
CA THR A 94 4.44 -6.95 -25.57
C THR A 94 4.19 -5.55 -26.11
N PHE A 95 4.60 -5.28 -27.35
CA PHE A 95 4.38 -3.98 -28.01
C PHE A 95 2.91 -3.56 -28.00
N SER A 96 1.99 -4.51 -28.20
CA SER A 96 0.55 -4.28 -28.14
C SER A 96 0.09 -3.76 -26.77
N ILE A 97 0.59 -4.35 -25.67
CA ILE A 97 0.25 -3.91 -24.32
C ILE A 97 0.90 -2.55 -24.00
N GLN A 98 2.16 -2.34 -24.38
CA GLN A 98 2.85 -1.06 -24.20
C GLN A 98 2.15 0.08 -24.96
N PHE A 99 1.79 -0.16 -26.22
CA PHE A 99 1.02 0.78 -27.03
C PHE A 99 -0.36 1.06 -26.41
N LYS A 100 -1.07 0.02 -25.95
CA LYS A 100 -2.35 0.17 -25.24
C LYS A 100 -2.19 0.99 -23.96
N ILE A 101 -1.10 0.81 -23.22
CA ILE A 101 -0.79 1.60 -22.02
C ILE A 101 -0.60 3.08 -22.40
N ILE A 102 0.20 3.38 -23.42
CA ILE A 102 0.42 4.77 -23.88
C ILE A 102 -0.89 5.41 -24.35
N LEU A 103 -1.68 4.70 -25.16
CA LEU A 103 -2.98 5.17 -25.62
C LEU A 103 -3.92 5.47 -24.43
N LEU A 104 -3.93 4.60 -23.42
CA LEU A 104 -4.72 4.82 -22.21
C LEU A 104 -4.24 6.00 -21.36
N HIS A 105 -2.95 6.34 -21.39
CA HIS A 105 -2.44 7.56 -20.77
C HIS A 105 -2.95 8.80 -21.49
N VAL A 106 -2.96 8.80 -22.83
CA VAL A 106 -3.46 9.92 -23.65
C VAL A 106 -4.96 10.10 -23.45
N VAL A 107 -5.74 9.02 -23.58
CA VAL A 107 -7.19 9.04 -23.34
C VAL A 107 -7.50 9.45 -21.90
N GLY A 108 -6.73 8.94 -20.92
CA GLY A 108 -6.81 9.37 -19.54
C GLY A 108 -6.54 10.87 -19.38
N ALA A 109 -5.50 11.42 -19.99
CA ALA A 109 -5.19 12.85 -19.90
C ALA A 109 -6.33 13.73 -20.46
N LEU A 110 -6.91 13.33 -21.59
CA LEU A 110 -8.06 14.03 -22.18
C LEU A 110 -9.31 13.94 -21.31
N ALA A 111 -9.63 12.73 -20.82
CA ALA A 111 -10.75 12.52 -19.91
C ALA A 111 -10.57 13.27 -18.59
N SER A 112 -9.34 13.33 -18.05
CA SER A 112 -8.99 14.13 -16.87
C SER A 112 -9.37 15.59 -17.04
N LEU A 113 -9.03 16.20 -18.18
CA LEU A 113 -9.35 17.59 -18.48
C LEU A 113 -10.87 17.83 -18.55
N LEU A 114 -11.61 16.94 -19.22
CA LEU A 114 -13.07 17.08 -19.34
C LEU A 114 -13.78 16.86 -17.99
N CYS A 115 -13.37 15.83 -17.26
CA CYS A 115 -13.93 15.51 -15.95
C CYS A 115 -13.55 16.55 -14.90
N SER A 116 -12.37 17.19 -14.98
CA SER A 116 -11.98 18.25 -14.04
C SER A 116 -12.85 19.50 -14.22
N ILE A 117 -13.15 19.89 -15.46
CA ILE A 117 -14.06 21.01 -15.75
C ILE A 117 -15.47 20.69 -15.22
N ALA A 118 -16.01 19.52 -15.57
CA ALA A 118 -17.34 19.10 -15.11
C ALA A 118 -17.40 18.97 -13.59
N GLY A 119 -16.38 18.34 -12.99
CA GLY A 119 -16.27 18.15 -11.55
C GLY A 119 -16.16 19.47 -10.79
N GLY A 120 -15.38 20.42 -11.30
CA GLY A 120 -15.27 21.77 -10.74
C GLY A 120 -16.63 22.48 -10.74
N LEU A 121 -17.34 22.48 -11.87
CA LEU A 121 -18.66 23.11 -11.98
C LEU A 121 -19.68 22.49 -11.01
N LEU A 122 -19.75 21.15 -10.95
CA LEU A 122 -20.63 20.44 -10.03
C LEU A 122 -20.27 20.70 -8.56
N GLY A 123 -18.98 20.64 -8.23
CA GLY A 123 -18.47 20.90 -6.88
C GLY A 123 -18.74 22.33 -6.43
N GLY A 124 -18.58 23.30 -7.34
CA GLY A 124 -18.93 24.70 -7.12
C GLY A 124 -20.42 24.89 -6.81
N LEU A 125 -21.31 24.31 -7.63
CA LEU A 125 -22.76 24.39 -7.42
C LEU A 125 -23.19 23.79 -6.08
N VAL A 126 -22.75 22.58 -5.76
CA VAL A 126 -23.08 21.90 -4.50
C VAL A 126 -22.56 22.70 -3.29
N SER A 127 -21.35 23.25 -3.40
CA SER A 127 -20.73 23.96 -2.29
C SER A 127 -21.22 25.40 -2.13
N ILE A 128 -21.78 26.03 -3.16
CA ILE A 128 -22.55 27.29 -3.01
C ILE A 128 -23.77 27.04 -2.14
N ILE A 129 -24.55 25.98 -2.43
CA ILE A 129 -25.76 25.66 -1.68
C ILE A 129 -25.42 25.42 -0.21
N ARG A 130 -24.37 24.64 0.06
CA ARG A 130 -23.88 24.37 1.41
C ARG A 130 -23.28 25.61 2.09
N GLY A 131 -22.54 26.44 1.35
CA GLY A 131 -21.99 27.70 1.84
C GLY A 131 -23.08 28.70 2.19
N ALA A 132 -24.18 28.74 1.42
CA ALA A 132 -25.34 29.58 1.71
C ALA A 132 -26.02 29.18 3.04
N TRP A 133 -26.13 27.88 3.34
CA TRP A 133 -26.60 27.41 4.65
C TRP A 133 -25.70 27.80 5.81
N ASN A 134 -24.41 28.04 5.57
CA ASN A 134 -23.43 28.44 6.58
C ASN A 134 -23.05 29.93 6.51
N TYR A 135 -23.81 30.75 5.77
CA TYR A 135 -23.55 32.18 5.55
C TYR A 135 -22.19 32.53 4.89
N GLU A 136 -21.51 31.58 4.25
CA GLU A 136 -20.23 31.77 3.54
C GLU A 136 -20.28 31.24 2.08
N PRO A 137 -21.19 31.73 1.20
CA PRO A 137 -21.43 31.14 -0.12
C PRO A 137 -20.22 31.21 -1.07
N PHE A 138 -19.46 32.31 -1.06
CA PHE A 138 -18.29 32.47 -1.94
C PHE A 138 -17.10 31.60 -1.54
N LYS A 139 -16.91 31.40 -0.23
CA LYS A 139 -15.91 30.47 0.29
C LYS A 139 -16.30 29.03 -0.03
N GLY A 140 -17.58 28.70 0.13
CA GLY A 140 -18.17 27.44 -0.33
C GLY A 140 -17.91 27.19 -1.82
N LEU A 141 -18.20 28.17 -2.69
CA LEU A 141 -17.93 28.09 -4.13
C LEU A 141 -16.46 27.79 -4.43
N GLY A 142 -15.53 28.53 -3.81
CA GLY A 142 -14.09 28.36 -4.03
C GLY A 142 -13.61 26.97 -3.63
N ILE A 143 -14.00 26.50 -2.44
CA ILE A 143 -13.69 25.14 -1.98
C ILE A 143 -14.27 24.10 -2.95
N GLY A 144 -15.54 24.28 -3.35
CA GLY A 144 -16.24 23.38 -4.27
C GLY A 144 -15.61 23.29 -5.65
N LEU A 145 -15.23 24.42 -6.25
CA LEU A 145 -14.55 24.45 -7.54
C LEU A 145 -13.21 23.73 -7.48
N VAL A 146 -12.39 24.02 -6.47
CA VAL A 146 -11.06 23.42 -6.33
C VAL A 146 -11.19 21.92 -6.08
N THR A 147 -11.96 21.52 -5.07
CA THR A 147 -12.15 20.10 -4.73
C THR A 147 -12.78 19.31 -5.87
N GLY A 148 -13.81 19.86 -6.51
CA GLY A 148 -14.47 19.27 -7.67
C GLY A 148 -13.54 19.13 -8.87
N TYR A 149 -12.71 20.13 -9.15
CA TYR A 149 -11.73 20.09 -10.23
C TYR A 149 -10.70 18.99 -10.02
N TRP A 150 -10.14 18.91 -8.81
CA TRP A 150 -9.17 17.87 -8.46
C TRP A 150 -9.79 16.46 -8.50
N LEU A 151 -10.96 16.27 -7.90
CA LEU A 151 -11.66 14.98 -7.95
C LEU A 151 -11.99 14.58 -9.39
N GLY A 152 -12.49 15.51 -10.20
CA GLY A 152 -12.78 15.30 -11.61
C GLY A 152 -11.54 14.92 -12.42
N ALA A 153 -10.42 15.63 -12.24
CA ALA A 153 -9.15 15.31 -12.91
C ALA A 153 -8.68 13.91 -12.55
N ILE A 154 -8.70 13.59 -11.25
CA ILE A 154 -8.25 12.30 -10.73
C ILE A 154 -9.12 11.16 -11.28
N LEU A 155 -10.45 11.32 -11.30
CA LEU A 155 -11.38 10.33 -11.85
C LEU A 155 -11.16 10.18 -13.36
N GLY A 156 -11.18 11.28 -14.12
CA GLY A 156 -11.04 11.26 -15.57
C GLY A 156 -9.71 10.66 -16.06
N PHE A 157 -8.60 10.88 -15.34
CA PHE A 157 -7.32 10.27 -15.71
C PHE A 157 -7.30 8.74 -15.55
N ARG A 158 -8.07 8.24 -14.59
CA ARG A 158 -7.96 6.86 -14.12
C ARG A 158 -9.05 5.97 -14.71
N ASP A 159 -10.27 6.48 -14.84
CA ASP A 159 -11.45 5.76 -15.34
C ASP A 159 -11.22 5.01 -16.66
N PRO A 160 -10.61 5.62 -17.70
CA PRO A 160 -10.30 4.92 -18.94
C PRO A 160 -9.38 3.69 -18.74
N LYS A 161 -8.37 3.78 -17.86
CA LYS A 161 -7.43 2.68 -17.63
C LYS A 161 -8.13 1.44 -17.05
N LYS A 162 -9.16 1.58 -16.21
CA LYS A 162 -9.88 0.41 -15.65
C LYS A 162 -10.96 -0.14 -16.57
N LEU A 163 -11.59 0.72 -17.37
CA LEU A 163 -12.61 0.31 -18.34
C LEU A 163 -12.00 -0.52 -19.48
N PHE A 164 -10.77 -0.18 -19.89
CA PHE A 164 -10.15 -0.80 -21.07
C PHE A 164 -9.02 -1.80 -20.75
N LYS A 165 -8.44 -1.78 -19.55
CA LYS A 165 -7.46 -2.79 -19.10
C LYS A 165 -8.17 -3.83 -18.26
N ASP A 166 -7.83 -5.11 -18.43
CA ASP A 166 -8.39 -6.18 -17.62
C ASP A 166 -7.97 -6.06 -16.14
N GLU A 167 -8.85 -6.43 -15.21
CA GLU A 167 -8.61 -6.32 -13.77
C GLU A 167 -7.47 -7.21 -13.29
N PHE A 168 -7.42 -8.44 -13.77
CA PHE A 168 -6.37 -9.37 -13.42
C PHE A 168 -5.01 -8.82 -13.89
N LEU A 169 -4.94 -8.33 -15.13
CA LEU A 169 -3.71 -7.76 -15.67
C LEU A 169 -3.21 -6.53 -14.86
N ARG A 170 -4.11 -5.68 -14.36
CA ARG A 170 -3.74 -4.54 -13.49
C ARG A 170 -3.18 -5.00 -12.15
N GLN A 171 -3.78 -6.02 -11.55
CA GLN A 171 -3.33 -6.56 -10.28
C GLN A 171 -1.94 -7.20 -10.39
N ILE A 172 -1.69 -7.97 -11.47
CA ILE A 172 -0.37 -8.53 -11.78
C ILE A 172 0.66 -7.42 -12.02
N GLU A 173 0.34 -6.42 -12.83
CA GLU A 173 1.22 -5.27 -13.08
C GLU A 173 1.52 -4.49 -11.80
N PHE A 174 0.53 -4.29 -10.93
CA PHE A 174 0.74 -3.61 -9.64
C PHE A 174 1.71 -4.38 -8.75
N GLY A 175 1.51 -5.69 -8.60
CA GLY A 175 2.42 -6.56 -7.84
C GLY A 175 3.84 -6.49 -8.39
N LEU A 176 4.01 -6.71 -9.68
CA LEU A 176 5.32 -6.70 -10.35
C LEU A 176 6.02 -5.32 -10.25
N ASN A 177 5.33 -4.22 -10.54
CA ASN A 177 5.90 -2.88 -10.39
C ASN A 177 6.29 -2.57 -8.94
N GLY A 178 5.54 -3.11 -7.97
CA GLY A 178 5.91 -3.08 -6.56
C GLY A 178 7.22 -3.82 -6.27
N LEU A 179 7.36 -5.05 -6.77
CA LEU A 179 8.60 -5.83 -6.65
C LEU A 179 9.79 -5.08 -7.25
N TYR A 180 9.61 -4.48 -8.43
CA TYR A 180 10.66 -3.69 -9.07
C TYR A 180 11.13 -2.52 -8.20
N ARG A 181 10.21 -1.72 -7.65
CA ARG A 181 10.54 -0.63 -6.72
C ARG A 181 11.27 -1.14 -5.48
N CYS A 182 10.86 -2.28 -4.93
CA CYS A 182 11.57 -2.90 -3.81
C CYS A 182 13.00 -3.31 -4.20
N MET A 183 13.20 -3.86 -5.39
CA MET A 183 14.53 -4.22 -5.91
C MET A 183 15.41 -2.98 -6.16
N GLU A 184 14.87 -1.91 -6.73
CA GLU A 184 15.58 -0.64 -6.91
C GLU A 184 16.06 -0.08 -5.56
N ASN A 185 15.18 -0.09 -4.55
CA ASN A 185 15.53 0.34 -3.19
C ASN A 185 16.63 -0.56 -2.58
N LEU A 186 16.56 -1.88 -2.79
CA LEU A 186 17.60 -2.82 -2.37
C LEU A 186 18.93 -2.55 -3.09
N GLN A 187 18.90 -2.28 -4.39
CA GLN A 187 20.09 -2.00 -5.20
C GLN A 187 20.78 -0.70 -4.76
N GLN A 188 19.99 0.33 -4.46
CA GLN A 188 20.50 1.57 -3.89
C GLN A 188 21.20 1.33 -2.55
N THR A 189 20.64 0.45 -1.71
CA THR A 189 21.21 0.08 -0.39
C THR A 189 22.55 -0.67 -0.48
N ILE A 190 22.86 -1.29 -1.62
CA ILE A 190 24.06 -2.13 -1.82
C ILE A 190 25.16 -1.40 -2.59
N THR A 191 24.86 -0.28 -3.25
CA THR A 191 25.84 0.47 -4.03
C THR A 191 26.75 1.30 -3.10
N PRO A 192 28.11 1.19 -3.20
CA PRO A 192 29.05 1.75 -2.21
C PRO A 192 29.04 3.28 -2.04
N ASN A 193 28.43 4.04 -2.94
CA ASN A 193 28.54 5.50 -2.99
C ASN A 193 27.33 6.25 -2.40
N HIS A 194 26.33 5.56 -1.84
CA HIS A 194 25.23 6.20 -1.12
C HIS A 194 25.51 6.22 0.40
N SER A 195 25.71 7.40 0.96
CA SER A 195 26.04 7.65 2.37
C SER A 195 24.91 7.31 3.37
N GLU A 196 23.80 6.73 2.91
CA GLU A 196 22.60 6.42 3.71
C GLU A 196 22.16 4.95 3.54
N ASN A 197 23.11 4.04 3.34
CA ASN A 197 22.86 2.59 3.21
C ASN A 197 22.41 1.95 4.53
N LYS A 198 21.11 2.03 4.84
CA LYS A 198 20.51 1.42 6.04
C LYS A 198 19.86 0.07 5.72
N SER A 199 20.46 -1.02 6.20
CA SER A 199 19.84 -2.35 6.14
C SER A 199 18.60 -2.44 7.05
N PHE A 200 17.74 -3.46 6.89
CA PHE A 200 16.60 -3.64 7.81
C PHE A 200 17.03 -3.75 9.28
N LYS A 201 18.21 -4.34 9.55
CA LYS A 201 18.81 -4.43 10.88
C LYS A 201 19.04 -3.06 11.53
N HIS A 202 19.34 -2.03 10.75
CA HIS A 202 19.44 -0.67 11.25
C HIS A 202 18.13 -0.18 11.88
N TYR A 203 16.99 -0.56 11.30
CA TYR A 203 15.67 -0.12 11.76
C TYR A 203 15.11 -0.95 12.91
N LEU A 204 15.64 -2.16 13.17
CA LEU A 204 15.23 -2.99 14.32
C LEU A 204 15.49 -2.29 15.65
N ASN A 205 16.54 -1.46 15.73
CA ASN A 205 16.87 -0.51 16.82
C ASN A 205 16.39 -0.91 18.22
N GLU A 206 16.65 -2.17 18.60
CA GLU A 206 16.22 -2.77 19.87
C GLU A 206 16.80 -2.01 21.07
N GLU A 207 18.04 -1.52 20.94
CA GLU A 207 18.71 -0.70 21.96
C GLU A 207 17.91 0.57 22.30
N LYS A 208 17.38 1.28 21.29
CA LYS A 208 16.55 2.46 21.54
C LYS A 208 15.28 2.11 22.30
N ILE A 209 14.66 0.97 22.00
CA ILE A 209 13.42 0.54 22.66
C ILE A 209 13.71 0.08 24.09
N LEU A 210 14.79 -0.67 24.29
CA LEU A 210 15.31 -1.06 25.60
C LEU A 210 15.57 0.18 26.46
N GLN A 211 16.20 1.21 25.91
CA GLN A 211 16.46 2.45 26.63
C GLN A 211 15.17 3.25 26.92
N GLN A 212 14.33 3.47 25.89
CA GLN A 212 13.16 4.35 25.95
C GLN A 212 11.99 3.75 26.75
N CYS A 213 11.75 2.43 26.62
CA CYS A 213 10.57 1.77 27.20
C CYS A 213 10.90 0.95 28.44
N PHE A 214 12.13 0.44 28.55
CA PHE A 214 12.53 -0.50 29.61
C PHE A 214 13.65 0.02 30.51
N GLU A 215 14.09 1.27 30.35
CA GLU A 215 15.11 1.90 31.20
C GLU A 215 16.42 1.07 31.27
N ASN A 216 16.81 0.44 30.16
CA ASN A 216 17.94 -0.50 30.06
C ASN A 216 17.80 -1.81 30.86
N ASN A 217 16.60 -2.17 31.31
CA ASN A 217 16.34 -3.46 31.94
C ASN A 217 16.20 -4.58 30.91
N ILE A 218 17.32 -5.27 30.65
CA ILE A 218 17.41 -6.38 29.68
C ILE A 218 16.44 -7.52 30.01
N GLN A 219 16.30 -7.91 31.28
CA GLN A 219 15.44 -9.03 31.66
C GLN A 219 13.98 -8.75 31.31
N ARG A 220 13.52 -7.52 31.60
CA ARG A 220 12.15 -7.09 31.28
C ARG A 220 11.93 -6.96 29.77
N PHE A 221 12.95 -6.50 29.05
CA PHE A 221 12.89 -6.43 27.59
C PHE A 221 12.79 -7.83 26.96
N GLU A 222 13.62 -8.79 27.38
CA GLU A 222 13.55 -10.18 26.91
C GLU A 222 12.21 -10.82 27.24
N GLN A 223 11.65 -10.54 28.43
CA GLN A 223 10.30 -10.97 28.78
C GLN A 223 9.26 -10.39 27.82
N PHE A 224 9.33 -9.08 27.56
CA PHE A 224 8.45 -8.41 26.59
C PHE A 224 8.52 -9.05 25.19
N LEU A 225 9.71 -9.41 24.70
CA LEU A 225 9.86 -10.01 23.37
C LEU A 225 9.03 -11.29 23.19
N GLU A 226 8.84 -12.05 24.27
CA GLU A 226 8.09 -13.31 24.30
C GLU A 226 6.63 -13.14 24.80
N GLU A 227 6.28 -11.97 25.32
CA GLU A 227 4.93 -11.65 25.77
C GLU A 227 3.96 -11.45 24.60
N ASN A 228 2.69 -11.78 24.84
CA ASN A 228 1.60 -11.49 23.91
C ASN A 228 1.13 -10.05 24.11
N ILE A 229 1.40 -9.19 23.15
CA ILE A 229 1.05 -7.78 23.14
C ILE A 229 -0.18 -7.58 22.26
N THR A 230 -1.19 -6.92 22.81
CA THR A 230 -2.37 -6.52 22.05
C THR A 230 -2.16 -5.13 21.47
N TYR A 231 -2.48 -4.96 20.20
CA TYR A 231 -2.45 -3.69 19.49
C TYR A 231 -3.78 -3.42 18.79
N GLU A 232 -4.01 -2.16 18.46
CA GLU A 232 -5.25 -1.70 17.83
C GLU A 232 -4.95 -1.20 16.42
N ILE A 233 -5.77 -1.61 15.45
CA ILE A 233 -5.84 -0.97 14.14
C ILE A 233 -7.11 -0.12 14.17
N ASN A 234 -6.96 1.17 13.95
CA ASN A 234 -8.03 2.14 14.11
C ASN A 234 -8.23 2.94 12.83
N SER A 235 -9.44 3.49 12.67
CA SER A 235 -9.73 4.43 11.60
C SER A 235 -10.70 5.52 12.05
N PHE A 236 -10.53 6.73 11.52
CA PHE A 236 -11.47 7.84 11.69
C PHE A 236 -11.75 8.49 10.33
N LYS A 237 -12.91 9.13 10.18
CA LYS A 237 -13.29 9.93 9.01
C LYS A 237 -12.25 11.00 8.73
N ALA A 238 -11.57 10.89 7.59
CA ALA A 238 -10.52 11.83 7.22
C ALA A 238 -11.08 13.26 7.10
N GLY A 239 -10.47 14.20 7.82
CA GLY A 239 -10.61 15.64 7.61
C GLY A 239 -9.43 16.15 6.80
N PHE A 240 -9.63 16.54 5.55
CA PHE A 240 -8.62 17.28 4.80
C PHE A 240 -8.84 18.80 4.98
N ILE A 241 -7.80 19.60 4.72
CA ILE A 241 -7.75 21.08 4.74
C ILE A 241 -9.15 21.71 4.65
N GLY A 242 -9.69 22.18 5.79
CA GLY A 242 -11.06 22.72 5.88
C GLY A 242 -11.84 22.47 7.19
N GLY A 243 -11.23 21.81 8.18
CA GLY A 243 -11.84 21.58 9.50
C GLY A 243 -12.99 20.56 9.49
N SER A 244 -13.83 20.58 10.53
CA SER A 244 -14.97 19.65 10.74
C SER A 244 -15.93 19.54 9.54
N SER A 245 -15.97 20.56 8.68
CA SER A 245 -16.90 20.68 7.55
C SER A 245 -16.74 19.62 6.44
N LEU A 246 -15.55 19.01 6.32
CA LEU A 246 -15.20 18.01 5.31
C LEU A 246 -15.03 16.59 5.88
N HIS A 247 -15.38 16.36 7.15
CA HIS A 247 -15.34 15.02 7.73
C HIS A 247 -16.27 14.05 6.97
N GLY A 248 -15.73 12.88 6.63
CA GLY A 248 -16.47 11.80 5.99
C GLY A 248 -16.75 12.01 4.50
N TYR A 249 -16.00 12.89 3.83
CA TYR A 249 -16.08 13.09 2.37
C TYR A 249 -15.05 12.28 1.59
N LEU A 250 -13.85 12.08 2.14
CA LEU A 250 -12.70 11.54 1.41
C LEU A 250 -12.28 10.13 1.86
N GLY A 251 -13.06 9.51 2.75
CA GLY A 251 -12.80 8.18 3.32
C GLY A 251 -12.31 8.26 4.76
N HIS A 252 -11.55 7.25 5.18
CA HIS A 252 -10.94 7.18 6.51
C HIS A 252 -9.42 7.35 6.47
N HIS A 253 -8.88 7.91 7.56
CA HIS A 253 -7.48 7.73 7.93
C HIS A 253 -7.33 6.43 8.71
N PHE A 254 -6.19 5.76 8.55
CA PHE A 254 -5.90 4.48 9.19
C PHE A 254 -4.57 4.56 9.94
N TYR A 255 -4.55 4.00 11.14
CA TYR A 255 -3.37 3.99 12.02
C TYR A 255 -3.36 2.74 12.90
N ILE A 256 -2.17 2.32 13.34
CA ILE A 256 -2.00 1.29 14.38
C ILE A 256 -1.55 1.98 15.67
N VAL A 257 -2.17 1.63 16.79
CA VAL A 257 -1.76 2.03 18.14
C VAL A 257 -1.13 0.84 18.84
N ILE A 258 0.10 1.01 19.32
CA ILE A 258 0.80 0.03 20.14
C ILE A 258 1.26 0.71 21.42
N LYS A 259 0.97 0.05 22.55
CA LYS A 259 1.42 0.48 23.87
C LYS A 259 2.49 -0.49 24.36
N ILE A 260 3.68 0.03 24.62
CA ILE A 260 4.79 -0.70 25.22
C ILE A 260 5.13 0.01 26.52
N GLU A 261 4.83 -0.62 27.65
CA GLU A 261 5.00 -0.02 28.96
C GLU A 261 4.26 1.32 29.08
N LYS A 262 4.99 2.42 29.31
CA LYS A 262 4.45 3.78 29.41
C LYS A 262 4.48 4.53 28.06
N SER A 263 4.99 3.90 27.00
CA SER A 263 5.18 4.51 25.69
C SER A 263 4.08 4.09 24.72
N GLU A 264 3.55 5.06 23.98
CA GLU A 264 2.61 4.83 22.88
C GLU A 264 3.32 5.07 21.55
N PHE A 265 3.13 4.15 20.61
CA PHE A 265 3.66 4.21 19.25
C PHE A 265 2.50 4.21 18.26
N LEU A 266 2.56 5.12 17.29
CA LEU A 266 1.57 5.26 16.23
C LEU A 266 2.19 4.91 14.89
N PHE A 267 1.62 3.92 14.21
CA PHE A 267 2.02 3.62 12.84
C PHE A 267 0.99 4.20 11.90
N GLU A 268 1.37 5.23 11.16
CA GLU A 268 0.45 5.92 10.27
C GLU A 268 1.16 6.64 9.15
N PHE A 269 0.42 6.93 8.10
CA PHE A 269 0.90 7.72 6.96
C PHE A 269 0.22 9.10 7.00
N THR A 270 0.83 10.04 7.71
CA THR A 270 0.27 11.38 7.95
C THR A 270 1.38 12.45 8.04
N GLN A 271 0.99 13.72 7.90
CA GLN A 271 1.84 14.88 8.19
C GLN A 271 1.79 15.29 9.66
N ALA A 272 0.66 15.04 10.31
CA ALA A 272 0.42 15.36 11.72
C ALA A 272 -0.16 14.12 12.38
N PRO A 273 0.37 13.68 13.55
CA PRO A 273 -0.08 12.46 14.18
C PRO A 273 -1.58 12.46 14.47
N ALA A 274 -2.21 11.28 14.41
CA ALA A 274 -3.60 11.12 14.83
C ALA A 274 -3.79 11.49 16.31
N ASP A 275 -4.92 12.13 16.63
CA ASP A 275 -5.32 12.33 18.03
C ASP A 275 -5.89 11.02 18.58
N THR A 276 -5.14 10.34 19.44
CA THR A 276 -5.56 9.08 20.07
C THR A 276 -6.60 9.27 21.17
N GLY A 277 -6.93 10.52 21.53
CA GLY A 277 -8.04 10.83 22.42
C GLY A 277 -9.42 10.77 21.75
N GLU A 278 -9.48 10.85 20.41
CA GLU A 278 -10.72 10.71 19.66
C GLU A 278 -11.14 9.23 19.57
N LYS A 279 -12.43 8.94 19.78
CA LYS A 279 -12.95 7.58 19.63
C LYS A 279 -12.91 7.18 18.14
N PRO A 280 -12.28 6.04 17.79
CA PRO A 280 -12.23 5.61 16.39
C PRO A 280 -13.62 5.24 15.85
N ASP A 281 -13.85 5.51 14.57
CA ASP A 281 -15.06 5.10 13.83
C ASP A 281 -15.08 3.58 13.62
N GLN A 282 -13.91 2.98 13.36
CA GLN A 282 -13.75 1.53 13.26
C GLN A 282 -12.48 1.09 13.98
N GLN A 283 -12.53 -0.09 14.61
CA GLN A 283 -11.43 -0.65 15.39
C GLN A 283 -11.32 -2.15 15.15
N GLU A 284 -10.09 -2.65 15.07
CA GLU A 284 -9.72 -4.05 15.03
C GLU A 284 -8.62 -4.31 16.08
N LEU A 285 -8.81 -5.30 16.95
CA LEU A 285 -7.84 -5.69 17.98
C LEU A 285 -7.10 -6.95 17.55
N ARG A 286 -5.79 -6.97 17.74
CA ARG A 286 -4.94 -8.12 17.41
C ARG A 286 -3.89 -8.34 18.47
N THR A 287 -3.41 -9.58 18.56
CA THR A 287 -2.39 -9.98 19.54
C THR A 287 -1.24 -10.67 18.83
N VAL A 288 -0.02 -10.24 19.13
CA VAL A 288 1.23 -10.82 18.59
C VAL A 288 2.31 -10.85 19.67
N LYS A 289 3.41 -11.56 19.42
CA LYS A 289 4.58 -11.52 20.30
C LYS A 289 5.28 -10.16 20.28
N GLY A 290 5.88 -9.73 21.38
CA GLY A 290 6.64 -8.46 21.42
C GLY A 290 7.73 -8.36 20.35
N ARG A 291 8.41 -9.47 20.03
CA ARG A 291 9.37 -9.52 18.91
C ARG A 291 8.76 -9.10 17.57
N LYS A 292 7.48 -9.44 17.34
CA LYS A 292 6.75 -9.03 16.14
C LYS A 292 6.45 -7.53 16.13
N ILE A 293 6.17 -6.95 17.29
CA ILE A 293 5.99 -5.49 17.44
C ILE A 293 7.27 -4.75 17.04
N ILE A 294 8.45 -5.24 17.42
CA ILE A 294 9.74 -4.67 17.02
C ILE A 294 9.90 -4.69 15.50
N GLU A 295 9.60 -5.82 14.85
CA GLU A 295 9.64 -5.91 13.39
C GLU A 295 8.67 -4.94 12.70
N MET A 296 7.46 -4.79 13.24
CA MET A 296 6.46 -3.87 12.69
C MET A 296 6.92 -2.40 12.84
N LEU A 297 7.49 -2.03 13.98
CA LEU A 297 8.05 -0.69 14.21
C LEU A 297 9.24 -0.41 13.28
N ALA A 298 10.13 -1.40 13.10
CA ALA A 298 11.26 -1.29 12.18
C ALA A 298 10.80 -1.08 10.74
N LEU A 299 9.81 -1.86 10.29
CA LEU A 299 9.23 -1.71 8.96
C LEU A 299 8.51 -0.36 8.81
N HIS A 300 7.76 0.08 9.82
CA HIS A 300 7.14 1.40 9.84
C HIS A 300 8.18 2.52 9.64
N ASN A 301 9.26 2.52 10.43
CA ASN A 301 10.33 3.51 10.34
C ASN A 301 10.98 3.52 8.94
N LYS A 302 11.24 2.33 8.39
CA LYS A 302 11.79 2.21 7.03
C LYS A 302 10.83 2.78 5.98
N LEU A 303 9.53 2.47 6.09
CA LEU A 303 8.52 2.97 5.15
C LEU A 303 8.34 4.48 5.24
N GLN A 304 8.47 5.09 6.42
CA GLN A 304 8.47 6.54 6.59
C GLN A 304 9.65 7.22 5.87
N GLU A 305 10.82 6.57 5.88
CA GLU A 305 12.01 7.08 5.19
C GLU A 305 11.90 6.92 3.66
N THR A 306 11.41 5.76 3.18
CA THR A 306 11.30 5.50 1.73
C THR A 306 10.05 6.09 1.09
N MET A 307 9.03 6.42 1.88
CA MET A 307 7.78 7.03 1.43
C MET A 307 7.37 8.15 2.41
N PRO A 308 8.10 9.27 2.44
CA PRO A 308 7.78 10.35 3.36
C PRO A 308 6.44 11.00 2.98
N CYS A 309 5.55 11.18 3.96
CA CYS A 309 4.23 11.79 3.77
C CYS A 309 4.32 13.33 3.61
N THR A 310 5.01 13.81 2.57
CA THR A 310 5.10 15.24 2.26
C THR A 310 3.93 15.70 1.41
N VAL A 311 3.58 16.99 1.43
CA VAL A 311 2.49 17.54 0.57
C VAL A 311 2.76 17.22 -0.89
N GLY A 312 4.00 17.37 -1.34
CA GLY A 312 4.42 17.04 -2.71
C GLY A 312 4.26 15.56 -3.03
N HIS A 313 4.60 14.67 -2.09
CA HIS A 313 4.42 13.23 -2.26
C HIS A 313 2.94 12.85 -2.28
N VAL A 314 2.12 13.40 -1.37
CA VAL A 314 0.67 13.14 -1.33
C VAL A 314 0.02 13.56 -2.66
N LEU A 315 0.32 14.76 -3.16
CA LEU A 315 -0.25 15.25 -4.42
C LEU A 315 0.18 14.45 -5.65
N LYS A 316 1.40 13.92 -5.68
CA LYS A 316 1.96 13.22 -6.85
C LYS A 316 1.72 11.70 -6.82
N SER A 317 1.69 11.12 -5.62
CA SER A 317 1.85 9.68 -5.42
C SER A 317 0.71 9.05 -4.63
N MET A 318 -0.08 9.82 -3.86
CA MET A 318 -1.20 9.27 -3.10
C MET A 318 -2.30 8.85 -4.06
N LYS A 319 -2.62 7.58 -4.00
CA LYS A 319 -3.60 6.92 -4.86
C LYS A 319 -4.33 5.93 -3.97
N PRO A 320 -5.67 6.03 -3.83
CA PRO A 320 -6.35 5.11 -2.95
C PRO A 320 -6.09 3.64 -3.38
N GLY A 321 -5.94 2.77 -2.39
CA GLY A 321 -5.48 1.39 -2.49
C GLY A 321 -4.12 1.11 -3.17
N ASP A 322 -3.38 2.11 -3.65
CA ASP A 322 -2.03 1.95 -4.22
C ASP A 322 -0.98 2.49 -3.23
N ASN A 323 -1.07 3.77 -2.85
CA ASN A 323 -0.22 4.39 -1.83
C ASN A 323 -1.06 5.36 -0.98
N ASP A 324 -2.04 4.83 -0.24
CA ASP A 324 -2.82 5.57 0.76
C ASP A 324 -2.49 5.10 2.19
N CYS A 325 -3.12 5.71 3.19
CA CYS A 325 -2.90 5.36 4.59
C CYS A 325 -3.29 3.90 4.89
N GLN A 326 -4.38 3.36 4.33
CA GLN A 326 -4.71 1.96 4.55
C GLN A 326 -3.68 1.02 3.92
N THR A 327 -3.23 1.31 2.70
CA THR A 327 -2.18 0.52 2.04
C THR A 327 -0.87 0.61 2.82
N PHE A 328 -0.54 1.76 3.43
CA PHE A 328 0.60 1.86 4.33
C PHE A 328 0.47 0.92 5.54
N ILE A 329 -0.69 0.88 6.19
CA ILE A 329 -0.97 -0.08 7.28
C ILE A 329 -0.83 -1.51 6.79
N ASN A 330 -1.39 -1.85 5.63
CA ASN A 330 -1.28 -3.19 5.05
C ASN A 330 0.15 -3.56 4.63
N LYS A 331 0.99 -2.59 4.24
CA LYS A 331 2.43 -2.82 4.01
C LYS A 331 3.13 -3.23 5.31
N VAL A 332 2.80 -2.59 6.44
CA VAL A 332 3.33 -2.99 7.75
C VAL A 332 2.84 -4.38 8.16
N LEU A 333 1.53 -4.63 8.03
CA LEU A 333 0.91 -5.89 8.43
C LEU A 333 1.42 -7.07 7.59
N LEU A 334 1.19 -7.05 6.28
CA LEU A 334 1.62 -8.13 5.38
C LEU A 334 3.14 -8.24 5.32
N GLY A 335 3.84 -7.11 5.40
CA GLY A 335 5.30 -7.06 5.46
C GLY A 335 5.90 -7.74 6.69
N THR A 336 5.11 -7.98 7.74
CA THR A 336 5.52 -8.67 8.98
C THR A 336 4.79 -10.00 9.21
N ASN A 337 4.13 -10.54 8.18
CA ASN A 337 3.32 -11.77 8.22
C ASN A 337 2.06 -11.66 9.09
N GLN A 338 1.45 -10.48 9.15
CA GLN A 338 0.11 -10.28 9.70
C GLN A 338 -0.89 -10.17 8.55
N PRO A 339 -2.14 -10.67 8.72
CA PRO A 339 -3.16 -10.51 7.67
C PRO A 339 -3.43 -9.03 7.39
N ALA A 340 -3.91 -8.68 6.20
CA ALA A 340 -4.38 -7.32 5.92
C ALA A 340 -5.52 -6.94 6.88
N THR A 341 -5.71 -5.65 7.14
CA THR A 341 -6.84 -5.19 7.98
C THR A 341 -8.18 -5.42 7.28
N THR A 342 -9.21 -5.71 8.06
CA THR A 342 -10.59 -5.86 7.55
C THR A 342 -11.40 -4.56 7.59
N LEU A 343 -10.83 -3.50 8.15
CA LEU A 343 -11.47 -2.18 8.24
C LEU A 343 -11.74 -1.60 6.84
N SER A 344 -12.89 -0.93 6.66
CA SER A 344 -13.32 -0.42 5.37
C SER A 344 -12.83 1.01 5.11
N ARG A 345 -12.30 1.30 3.90
CA ARG A 345 -11.96 2.66 3.44
C ARG A 345 -13.14 3.63 3.53
N TYR A 346 -14.35 3.11 3.30
CA TYR A 346 -15.60 3.86 3.32
C TYR A 346 -16.61 3.10 4.19
N ASN A 347 -16.79 3.58 5.41
CA ASN A 347 -17.75 3.09 6.40
C ASN A 347 -18.57 4.28 6.92
N ASP A 348 -19.90 4.18 6.95
CA ASP A 348 -20.78 5.22 7.50
C ASP A 348 -20.43 6.66 7.06
N MET A 349 -20.12 6.82 5.78
CA MET A 349 -19.86 8.11 5.14
C MET A 349 -21.16 8.90 4.98
N ASN A 350 -21.07 10.23 4.96
CA ASN A 350 -22.23 11.05 4.59
C ASN A 350 -22.67 10.78 3.13
N SER A 351 -23.82 11.30 2.68
CA SER A 351 -24.35 11.00 1.33
C SER A 351 -23.37 11.31 0.20
N VAL A 352 -22.62 12.41 0.31
CA VAL A 352 -21.59 12.80 -0.67
C VAL A 352 -20.37 11.89 -0.58
N GLY A 353 -19.88 11.59 0.62
CA GLY A 353 -18.77 10.66 0.85
C GLY A 353 -19.12 9.21 0.50
N SER A 354 -20.40 8.82 0.59
CA SER A 354 -20.91 7.54 0.13
C SER A 354 -21.01 7.49 -1.39
N MET A 355 -21.40 8.59 -2.04
CA MET A 355 -21.36 8.72 -3.49
C MET A 355 -19.91 8.70 -4.00
N ILE A 356 -19.02 9.51 -3.42
CA ILE A 356 -17.59 9.49 -3.69
C ILE A 356 -17.06 8.09 -3.44
N GLY A 357 -17.29 7.49 -2.27
CA GLY A 357 -16.86 6.14 -1.92
C GLY A 357 -17.41 5.06 -2.84
N PHE A 358 -18.66 5.19 -3.31
CA PHE A 358 -19.24 4.32 -4.33
C PHE A 358 -18.47 4.47 -5.64
N PHE A 359 -18.19 5.70 -6.07
CA PHE A 359 -17.29 5.93 -7.19
C PHE A 359 -15.93 5.35 -6.85
N ILE A 360 -15.21 5.68 -5.79
CA ILE A 360 -13.87 5.13 -5.50
C ILE A 360 -13.82 3.58 -5.46
N LYS A 361 -14.81 2.95 -4.82
CA LYS A 361 -14.91 1.49 -4.67
C LYS A 361 -15.28 0.81 -5.99
N ASN A 362 -16.07 1.46 -6.86
CA ASN A 362 -16.51 0.92 -8.15
C ASN A 362 -15.77 1.53 -9.37
N SER A 363 -15.01 2.60 -9.15
CA SER A 363 -14.15 3.37 -10.05
C SER A 363 -12.68 3.03 -9.77
N VAL A 364 -11.77 3.75 -10.40
CA VAL A 364 -10.35 3.37 -10.58
C VAL A 364 -9.44 3.80 -9.44
N LEU A 365 -10.06 4.09 -8.31
CA LEU A 365 -9.38 4.64 -7.16
C LEU A 365 -9.02 3.59 -6.13
N SER A 366 -9.45 2.34 -6.22
CA SER A 366 -8.93 1.27 -5.35
C SER A 366 -8.65 0.01 -6.18
N PRO A 367 -7.41 -0.50 -6.19
CA PRO A 367 -7.22 -1.89 -6.52
C PRO A 367 -7.81 -2.73 -5.37
N ARG A 368 -8.81 -3.55 -5.72
CA ARG A 368 -9.44 -4.49 -4.81
C ARG A 368 -8.45 -5.62 -4.61
N PHE A 369 -7.79 -5.62 -3.46
CA PHE A 369 -6.85 -6.66 -3.10
C PHE A 369 -7.29 -7.43 -1.86
N PHE A 370 -8.15 -6.82 -1.04
CA PHE A 370 -8.75 -7.37 0.18
C PHE A 370 -10.10 -6.70 0.42
#